data_AF-A0A2V6WYD9-F1
#
_entry.id   AF-A0A2V6WYD9-F1
#
_cell.length_a   1.000
_cell.length_b   1.000
_cell.length_c   1.000
_cell.angle_alpha   90.00
_cell.angle_beta   90.00
_cell.angle_gamma   90.00
#
_symmetry.space_group_name_H-M   'P 1'
#
loop_
_entity.id
_entity.type
_entity.pdbx_description
1 polymer ?
#
loop_
_entity_poly.entity_id
_entity_poly.type
_entity_poly.pdbx_seq_one_letter_code
_entity_poly.pdbx_strand_id
1 'polypeptide(L)'
;GPRRHLYGTARDLLLGLTVVCADGAIVHGGGKVVKNVAGYDLPKLFVGAFGSLGVIVEATVKLRPTPDAEILVAVRFGSLKDCGLAARAVSASDLLPSALDLVDGEAAAALGLDGDRPALVAGFDGLAEQVRWQRAEFAR
;
A
#
# COMPACT_ATOMS: atom_id res chain seq x y z
N GLY A 1 1.78 -3.17 -2.96
CA GLY A 1 2.97 -3.28 -2.08
C GLY A 1 2.58 -3.07 -0.64
N PRO A 2 3.55 -3.03 0.28
CA PRO A 2 3.32 -2.97 1.73
C PRO A 2 2.55 -1.71 2.15
N ARG A 3 2.75 -0.59 1.44
CA ARG A 3 2.06 0.69 1.72
C ARG A 3 0.56 0.74 1.38
N ARG A 4 -0.05 -0.37 0.97
CA ARG A 4 -1.45 -0.38 0.49
C ARG A 4 -2.47 -0.06 1.59
N HIS A 5 -2.12 -0.21 2.85
CA HIS A 5 -3.02 0.03 3.98
C HIS A 5 -3.49 1.48 4.02
N LEU A 6 -2.56 2.44 3.83
CA LEU A 6 -2.89 3.85 3.82
C LEU A 6 -3.13 4.41 2.41
N TYR A 7 -2.41 3.90 1.39
CA TYR A 7 -2.40 4.48 0.04
C TYR A 7 -3.34 3.78 -0.95
N GLY A 8 -3.90 2.63 -0.61
CA GLY A 8 -4.70 1.82 -1.52
C GLY A 8 -3.87 1.00 -2.51
N THR A 9 -4.56 0.30 -3.40
CA THR A 9 -3.99 -0.53 -4.46
C THR A 9 -3.70 0.28 -5.72
N ALA A 10 -2.97 -0.31 -6.68
CA ALA A 10 -2.81 0.30 -8.01
C ALA A 10 -4.17 0.64 -8.67
N ARG A 11 -5.20 -0.17 -8.41
CA ARG A 11 -6.58 0.05 -8.88
C ARG A 11 -7.22 1.30 -8.26
N ASP A 12 -6.88 1.61 -7.01
CA ASP A 12 -7.43 2.77 -6.28
C ASP A 12 -6.72 4.07 -6.64
N LEU A 13 -5.44 3.97 -7.07
CA LEU A 13 -4.64 5.10 -7.52
C LEU A 13 -4.93 5.50 -8.96
N LEU A 14 -5.45 4.59 -9.79
CA LEU A 14 -5.63 4.81 -11.21
C LEU A 14 -6.88 5.66 -11.51
N LEU A 15 -6.71 6.78 -12.22
CA LEU A 15 -7.77 7.69 -12.62
C LEU A 15 -8.11 7.60 -14.12
N GLY A 16 -7.12 7.23 -14.94
CA GLY A 16 -7.29 7.11 -16.37
C GLY A 16 -6.14 6.37 -17.06
N LEU A 17 -6.42 5.86 -18.26
CA LEU A 17 -5.47 5.14 -19.11
C LEU A 17 -5.65 5.53 -20.57
N THR A 18 -4.54 5.47 -21.32
CA THR A 18 -4.54 5.31 -22.77
C THR A 18 -3.95 3.95 -23.11
N VAL A 19 -4.66 3.18 -23.93
CA VAL A 19 -4.29 1.81 -24.30
C VAL A 19 -4.29 1.67 -25.82
N VAL A 20 -3.30 0.96 -26.36
CA VAL A 20 -3.28 0.48 -27.74
C VAL A 20 -3.74 -0.97 -27.77
N CYS A 21 -4.87 -1.24 -28.43
CA CYS A 21 -5.44 -2.57 -28.60
C CYS A 21 -4.69 -3.38 -29.66
N ALA A 22 -4.99 -4.69 -29.75
CA ALA A 22 -4.30 -5.61 -30.66
C ALA A 22 -4.54 -5.27 -32.15
N ASP A 23 -5.65 -4.62 -32.48
CA ASP A 23 -5.98 -4.11 -33.81
C ASP A 23 -5.37 -2.73 -34.11
N GLY A 24 -4.58 -2.18 -33.18
CA GLY A 24 -3.98 -0.85 -33.27
C GLY A 24 -4.91 0.29 -32.85
N ALA A 25 -6.15 0.01 -32.44
CA ALA A 25 -7.05 1.04 -31.95
C ALA A 25 -6.53 1.67 -30.65
N ILE A 26 -6.65 3.00 -30.54
CA ILE A 26 -6.29 3.74 -29.31
C ILE A 26 -7.56 3.98 -28.51
N VAL A 27 -7.60 3.43 -27.29
CA VAL A 27 -8.72 3.57 -26.35
C VAL A 27 -8.29 4.45 -25.18
N HIS A 28 -9.10 5.47 -24.89
CA HIS A 28 -8.96 6.31 -23.70
C HIS A 28 -10.05 5.96 -22.69
N GLY A 29 -9.65 5.79 -21.43
CA GLY A 29 -10.57 5.54 -20.32
C GLY A 29 -10.24 6.44 -19.15
N GLY A 30 -11.27 6.92 -18.45
CA GLY A 30 -11.09 7.78 -17.28
C GLY A 30 -10.68 9.21 -17.63
N GLY A 31 -10.02 9.90 -16.70
CA GLY A 31 -9.57 11.28 -16.90
C GLY A 31 -8.89 11.88 -15.67
N LYS A 32 -8.41 13.12 -15.77
CA LYS A 32 -7.78 13.88 -14.66
C LYS A 32 -8.83 14.43 -13.68
N VAL A 33 -9.80 13.61 -13.30
CA VAL A 33 -10.90 13.96 -12.41
C VAL A 33 -11.09 12.87 -11.35
N VAL A 34 -11.38 13.28 -10.12
CA VAL A 34 -11.61 12.34 -9.01
C VAL A 34 -12.98 11.68 -9.13
N LYS A 35 -13.99 12.42 -9.59
CA LYS A 35 -15.34 11.89 -9.80
C LYS A 35 -15.57 11.68 -11.29
N ASN A 36 -15.59 10.41 -11.69
CA ASN A 36 -16.05 10.00 -13.01
C ASN A 36 -17.22 9.03 -12.84
N VAL A 37 -18.41 9.45 -13.26
CA VAL A 37 -19.66 8.67 -13.17
C VAL A 37 -20.26 8.37 -14.54
N ALA A 38 -19.53 8.68 -15.62
CA ALA A 38 -19.98 8.46 -16.98
C ALA A 38 -19.38 7.17 -17.54
N GLY A 39 -20.25 6.22 -17.88
CA GLY A 39 -19.86 4.97 -18.56
C GLY A 39 -19.17 3.95 -17.66
N TYR A 40 -18.49 3.00 -18.30
CA TYR A 40 -17.78 1.92 -17.63
C TYR A 40 -16.40 2.37 -17.14
N ASP A 41 -15.96 1.82 -16.01
CA ASP A 41 -14.62 2.05 -15.45
C ASP A 41 -13.56 1.23 -16.20
N LEU A 42 -13.33 1.60 -17.46
CA LEU A 42 -12.33 0.96 -18.32
C LEU A 42 -10.93 0.93 -17.68
N PRO A 43 -10.41 1.99 -17.03
CA PRO A 43 -9.09 1.94 -16.39
C PRO A 43 -8.94 0.73 -15.46
N LYS A 44 -9.97 0.46 -14.65
CA LYS A 44 -9.96 -0.65 -13.71
C LYS A 44 -10.09 -2.04 -14.35
N LEU A 45 -10.56 -2.14 -15.60
CA LEU A 45 -10.58 -3.39 -16.36
C LEU A 45 -9.15 -3.85 -16.72
N PHE A 46 -8.26 -2.90 -17.04
CA PHE A 46 -6.87 -3.20 -17.42
C PHE A 46 -5.97 -3.55 -16.23
N VAL A 47 -6.38 -3.21 -15.00
CA VAL A 47 -5.60 -3.55 -13.79
C VAL A 47 -5.64 -5.07 -13.57
N GLY A 48 -4.47 -5.70 -13.69
CA GLY A 48 -4.34 -7.15 -13.58
C GLY A 48 -4.56 -7.91 -14.89
N ALA A 49 -4.71 -7.22 -16.02
CA ALA A 49 -4.87 -7.86 -17.33
C ALA A 49 -3.56 -8.42 -17.92
N PHE A 50 -2.40 -8.07 -17.35
CA PHE A 50 -1.08 -8.53 -17.80
C PHE A 50 -0.84 -8.40 -19.33
N GLY A 51 -1.36 -7.32 -19.93
CA GLY A 51 -1.21 -7.04 -21.37
C GLY A 51 -2.18 -7.79 -22.30
N SER A 52 -3.03 -8.68 -21.78
CA SER A 52 -3.95 -9.49 -22.60
C SER A 52 -5.04 -8.67 -23.31
N LEU A 53 -5.36 -7.47 -22.82
CA LEU A 53 -6.38 -6.59 -23.38
C LEU A 53 -5.80 -5.44 -24.24
N GLY A 54 -4.48 -5.34 -24.33
CA GLY A 54 -3.78 -4.25 -25.00
C GLY A 54 -2.60 -3.72 -24.20
N VAL A 55 -1.84 -2.81 -24.81
CA VAL A 55 -0.64 -2.19 -24.23
C VAL A 55 -1.00 -0.83 -23.66
N ILE A 56 -0.78 -0.65 -22.35
CA ILE A 56 -0.93 0.65 -21.69
C ILE A 56 0.22 1.57 -22.14
N VAL A 57 -0.12 2.72 -22.71
CA VAL A 57 0.87 3.72 -23.19
C VAL A 57 0.86 5.01 -22.38
N GLU A 58 -0.22 5.29 -21.65
CA GLU A 58 -0.30 6.40 -20.70
C GLU A 58 -1.14 5.97 -19.49
N ALA A 59 -0.74 6.42 -18.29
CA ALA A 59 -1.53 6.26 -17.08
C ALA A 59 -1.61 7.57 -16.30
N THR A 60 -2.83 7.97 -15.93
CA THR A 60 -3.08 9.06 -14.99
C THR A 60 -3.36 8.46 -13.62
N VAL A 61 -2.56 8.85 -12.62
CA VAL A 61 -2.69 8.39 -11.24
C VAL A 61 -2.98 9.53 -10.28
N LYS A 62 -3.70 9.22 -9.21
CA LYS A 62 -3.92 10.10 -8.07
C LYS A 62 -2.63 10.23 -7.28
N LEU A 63 -2.21 11.46 -7.03
CA LEU A 63 -1.06 11.77 -6.18
C LEU A 63 -1.50 12.13 -4.76
N ARG A 64 -0.54 12.01 -3.84
CA ARG A 64 -0.63 12.54 -2.48
C ARG A 64 0.56 13.45 -2.21
N PRO A 65 0.42 14.43 -1.32
CA PRO A 65 1.55 15.21 -0.84
C PRO A 65 2.63 14.30 -0.24
N THR A 66 3.89 14.72 -0.37
CA THR A 66 5.00 14.10 0.37
C THR A 66 4.74 14.25 1.87
N PRO A 67 4.85 13.19 2.69
CA PRO A 67 4.66 13.28 4.12
C PRO A 67 5.78 14.09 4.79
N ASP A 68 5.45 14.82 5.86
CA ASP A 68 6.43 15.59 6.65
C ASP A 68 7.38 14.67 7.42
N ALA A 69 6.90 13.49 7.83
CA ALA A 69 7.66 12.48 8.52
C ALA A 69 7.24 11.08 8.08
N GLU A 70 8.19 10.16 8.11
CA GLU A 70 7.98 8.73 7.92
C GLU A 70 8.88 7.96 8.88
N ILE A 71 8.33 6.91 9.50
CA ILE A 71 9.08 5.97 10.34
C ILE A 71 8.70 4.54 10.02
N LEU A 72 9.62 3.62 10.31
CA LEU A 72 9.41 2.18 10.34
C LEU A 72 9.79 1.67 11.72
N VAL A 73 8.93 0.85 12.33
CA VAL A 73 9.15 0.25 13.65
C VAL A 73 9.05 -1.27 13.51
N ALA A 74 9.99 -2.00 14.11
CA ALA A 74 9.97 -3.46 14.17
C ALA A 74 9.86 -3.92 15.62
N VAL A 75 8.90 -4.79 15.92
CA VAL A 75 8.69 -5.39 17.25
C VAL A 75 8.85 -6.90 17.13
N ARG A 76 9.76 -7.47 17.92
CA ARG A 76 10.03 -8.92 17.92
C ARG A 76 9.11 -9.66 18.89
N PHE A 77 8.70 -10.85 18.50
CA PHE A 77 7.83 -11.72 19.28
C PHE A 77 8.50 -13.07 19.57
N GLY A 78 7.99 -13.78 20.57
CA GLY A 78 8.43 -15.15 20.87
C GLY A 78 7.93 -16.17 19.83
N SER A 79 6.81 -15.87 19.16
CA SER A 79 6.23 -16.75 18.13
C SER A 79 5.53 -15.94 17.04
N LEU A 80 5.36 -16.55 15.85
CA LEU A 80 4.55 -16.00 14.77
C LEU A 80 3.08 -15.80 15.18
N LYS A 81 2.59 -16.65 16.09
CA LYS A 81 1.23 -16.54 16.62
C LYS A 81 1.04 -15.24 17.41
N ASP A 82 1.98 -14.89 18.28
CA ASP A 82 1.92 -13.66 19.07
C ASP A 82 2.05 -12.42 18.17
N CYS A 83 2.91 -12.49 17.16
CA CYS A 83 3.02 -11.47 16.12
C CYS A 83 1.68 -11.23 15.40
N GLY A 84 0.99 -12.31 15.02
CA GLY A 84 -0.34 -12.25 14.41
C GLY A 84 -1.42 -11.68 15.34
N LEU A 85 -1.38 -11.99 16.63
CA LEU A 85 -2.29 -11.38 17.61
C LEU A 85 -2.05 -9.87 17.74
N ALA A 86 -0.79 -9.44 17.79
CA ALA A 86 -0.43 -8.02 17.81
C ALA A 86 -0.87 -7.29 16.54
N ALA A 87 -0.65 -7.87 15.36
CA ALA A 87 -1.08 -7.29 14.08
C ALA A 87 -2.60 -7.10 14.02
N ARG A 88 -3.38 -8.05 14.59
CA ARG A 88 -4.84 -7.95 14.70
C ARG A 88 -5.25 -6.85 15.67
N ALA A 89 -4.56 -6.72 16.80
CA ALA A 89 -4.83 -5.64 17.77
C ALA A 89 -4.59 -4.26 17.13
N VAL A 90 -3.47 -4.09 16.41
CA VAL A 90 -3.16 -2.86 15.66
C VAL A 90 -4.24 -2.58 14.61
N SER A 91 -4.64 -3.59 13.83
CA SER A 91 -5.68 -3.44 12.80
C SER A 91 -7.06 -3.10 13.37
N ALA A 92 -7.31 -3.38 14.64
CA ALA A 92 -8.56 -3.08 15.34
C ALA A 92 -8.48 -1.80 16.20
N SER A 93 -7.34 -1.10 16.18
CA SER A 93 -7.10 0.13 16.94
C SER A 93 -7.32 1.38 16.08
N ASP A 94 -7.13 2.56 16.69
CA ASP A 94 -7.15 3.85 15.99
C ASP A 94 -5.82 4.18 15.29
N LEU A 95 -4.85 3.27 15.30
CA LEU A 95 -3.61 3.41 14.53
C LEU A 95 -3.91 3.34 13.03
N LEU A 96 -3.18 4.15 12.26
CA LEU A 96 -3.26 4.22 10.80
C LEU A 96 -1.91 3.88 10.18
N PRO A 97 -1.42 2.63 10.34
CA PRO A 97 -0.16 2.22 9.76
C PRO A 97 -0.22 2.32 8.24
N SER A 98 0.83 2.88 7.64
CA SER A 98 0.99 2.87 6.19
C SER A 98 1.40 1.49 5.68
N ALA A 99 2.16 0.74 6.46
CA ALA A 99 2.50 -0.67 6.24
C ALA A 99 2.36 -1.48 7.52
N LEU A 100 1.95 -2.74 7.42
CA LEU A 100 1.84 -3.67 8.54
C LEU A 100 2.17 -5.08 8.07
N ASP A 101 3.44 -5.47 8.20
CA ASP A 101 3.97 -6.72 7.66
C ASP A 101 4.46 -7.64 8.79
N LEU A 102 4.09 -8.92 8.69
CA LEU A 102 4.62 -9.96 9.56
C LEU A 102 5.81 -10.60 8.87
N VAL A 103 6.93 -10.67 9.57
CA VAL A 103 8.14 -11.35 9.10
C VAL A 103 8.45 -12.51 10.03
N ASP A 104 8.79 -13.66 9.47
CA ASP A 104 9.30 -14.79 10.24
C ASP A 104 10.78 -14.58 10.61
N GLY A 105 11.37 -15.55 11.30
CA GLY A 105 12.74 -15.46 11.79
C GLY A 105 13.79 -15.35 10.68
N GLU A 106 13.60 -16.09 9.58
CA GLU A 106 14.52 -16.09 8.45
C GLU A 106 14.46 -14.74 7.71
N ALA A 107 13.25 -14.23 7.44
CA ALA A 107 13.05 -12.92 6.85
C ALA A 107 13.57 -11.80 7.76
N ALA A 108 13.34 -11.89 9.08
CA ALA A 108 13.87 -10.92 10.03
C ALA A 108 15.40 -10.87 10.04
N ALA A 109 16.06 -12.04 9.97
CA ALA A 109 17.51 -12.13 9.87
C ALA A 109 18.02 -11.54 8.53
N ALA A 110 17.37 -11.85 7.41
CA ALA A 110 17.72 -11.30 6.10
C ALA A 110 17.54 -9.77 6.02
N LEU A 111 16.60 -9.21 6.77
CA LEU A 111 16.36 -7.77 6.89
C LEU A 111 17.25 -7.07 7.92
N GLY A 112 18.09 -7.82 8.67
CA GLY A 112 18.96 -7.25 9.70
C GLY A 112 18.21 -6.75 10.95
N LEU A 113 17.06 -7.35 11.29
CA LEU A 113 16.26 -6.96 12.46
C LEU A 113 16.77 -7.53 13.81
N ASP A 114 18.08 -7.77 13.91
CA ASP A 114 18.79 -8.37 15.04
C ASP A 114 18.09 -9.60 15.65
N GLY A 115 18.25 -10.75 14.99
CA GLY A 115 17.84 -12.06 15.49
C GLY A 115 17.08 -12.92 14.47
N ASP A 116 16.75 -14.14 14.89
CA ASP A 116 15.98 -15.16 14.16
C ASP A 116 14.53 -15.27 14.67
N ARG A 117 14.05 -14.22 15.35
CA ARG A 117 12.70 -14.17 15.92
C ARG A 117 11.73 -13.48 14.97
N PRO A 118 10.49 -13.94 14.89
CA PRO A 118 9.46 -13.27 14.10
C PRO A 118 9.24 -11.85 14.60
N ALA A 119 8.94 -10.95 13.68
CA ALA A 119 8.69 -9.54 13.98
C ALA A 119 7.44 -9.00 13.28
N LEU A 120 6.82 -8.01 13.90
CA LEU A 120 5.82 -7.15 13.28
C LEU A 120 6.52 -5.86 12.87
N VAL A 121 6.47 -5.55 11.57
CA VAL A 121 7.01 -4.32 11.02
C VAL A 121 5.84 -3.39 10.69
N ALA A 122 5.82 -2.22 11.31
CA ALA A 122 4.81 -1.19 11.11
C ALA A 122 5.44 0.10 10.56
N GLY A 123 4.88 0.61 9.47
CA GLY A 123 5.23 1.90 8.89
C GLY A 123 4.21 2.97 9.28
N PHE A 124 4.66 4.18 9.56
CA PHE A 124 3.78 5.34 9.79
C PHE A 124 4.31 6.54 9.02
N ASP A 125 3.45 7.18 8.24
CA ASP A 125 3.78 8.40 7.51
C ASP A 125 2.63 9.42 7.56
N GLY A 126 2.97 10.70 7.39
CA GLY A 126 2.03 11.80 7.42
C GLY A 126 2.61 13.05 8.07
N LEU A 127 1.75 13.81 8.78
CA LEU A 127 2.19 14.96 9.56
C LEU A 127 3.10 14.52 10.71
N ALA A 128 4.14 15.29 10.99
CA ALA A 128 5.13 14.93 12.00
C ALA A 128 4.53 14.69 13.40
N GLU A 129 3.48 15.43 13.76
CA GLU A 129 2.76 15.22 15.02
C GLU A 129 1.99 13.90 15.06
N GLN A 130 1.29 13.57 13.97
CA GLN A 130 0.56 12.31 13.84
C GLN A 130 1.52 11.12 13.91
N VAL A 131 2.66 11.18 13.23
CA VAL A 131 3.68 10.12 13.26
C VAL A 131 4.25 9.92 14.67
N ARG A 132 4.52 11.01 15.41
CA ARG A 132 4.97 10.93 16.81
C ARG A 132 3.93 10.28 17.72
N TRP A 133 2.66 10.65 17.58
CA TRP A 133 1.57 10.05 18.34
C TRP A 133 1.43 8.55 18.03
N GLN A 134 1.37 8.18 16.75
CA GLN A 134 1.25 6.77 16.34
C GLN A 134 2.41 5.91 16.84
N ARG A 135 3.64 6.44 16.82
CA ARG A 135 4.81 5.77 17.39
C ARG A 135 4.65 5.51 18.89
N ALA A 136 4.21 6.52 19.63
CA ALA A 136 4.07 6.44 21.08
C ALA A 136 2.93 5.48 21.47
N GLU A 137 1.83 5.50 20.73
CA GLU A 137 0.69 4.61 20.95
C GLU A 137 1.02 3.16 20.56
N PHE A 138 1.73 2.95 19.45
CA PHE A 138 2.18 1.62 19.03
C PHE A 138 3.18 0.96 20.01
N ALA A 139 3.87 1.76 20.84
CA ALA A 139 4.80 1.27 21.84
C ALA A 139 4.14 0.91 23.18
N ARG A 140 2.84 1.17 23.36
CA ARG A 140 2.06 0.79 24.55
C ARG A 140 1.55 -0.64 24.43
#